data_AF-A0A354ED23-F1
#
_entry.id   AF-A0A354ED23-F1
#
_cell.length_a   1.000
_cell.length_b   1.000
_cell.length_c   1.000
_cell.angle_alpha   90.00
_cell.angle_beta   90.00
_cell.angle_gamma   90.00
#
_symmetry.space_group_name_H-M   'P 1'
#
loop_
_entity.id
_entity.type
_entity.pdbx_description
1 polymer ?
#
loop_
_entity_poly.entity_id
_entity_poly.type
_entity_poly.pdbx_seq_one_letter_code
_entity_poly.pdbx_strand_id
1 'polypeptide(L)'
;MGITILKFIHIPIILSYACLHYGQVLAGNNAGAAFSTWPDTGQTTCYDDIGNVLNPCPAEGQPFYGQDAQYAGPTRSYTKLEINGNALPESAKSWAMVRDNITGLIWEAKDGRDGIQDYTNHHDADNIYTWCDTNPDTNGGNQGTCGTNDTKDFIDALNGSSFGGHTDWRLPSIKELTTLVDRSRYGPAIGTNYFPLTVWSLYEKPSYWSSTTDLFRQDKAWRINFRNGDSEETRLKLIRCHVRAVRGGQTPPEKRFVDNQDGTVTDTVTRLQWQQATADPSGDGTPDAMTWEDALAYAENLSLAGHEDWRLPDFNELASVVDYSRYDPAIDNKAFPRTARPPYWSSTTLEAWGETAWNMSFWSGGYDSQYKSYNLYMRAVRNHPSMKFFLTLSMLGSGLGSVASSPAGIDCGSDCSGTFNFGTTVTLTATASPGSMFSGWSGACSGSGSCTIQMDRHQALSAIFNKPIMPSIYELLLDQEP
;
A
#
# COMPACT_ATOMS: atom_id res chain seq x y z
N MET A 1 29.48 -57.99 64.01
CA MET A 1 29.35 -56.67 63.36
C MET A 1 28.56 -56.88 62.08
N GLY A 2 27.31 -56.42 62.05
CA GLY A 2 26.31 -56.77 61.05
C GLY A 2 26.52 -56.06 59.71
N ILE A 3 26.35 -56.83 58.64
CA ILE A 3 26.27 -56.36 57.25
C ILE A 3 24.87 -55.79 57.02
N THR A 4 24.77 -54.53 56.61
CA THR A 4 23.51 -53.95 56.12
C THR A 4 23.72 -53.44 54.70
N ILE A 5 23.02 -54.09 53.78
CA ILE A 5 22.89 -53.74 52.36
C ILE A 5 21.95 -52.53 52.26
N LEU A 6 22.40 -51.40 51.70
CA LEU A 6 21.51 -50.30 51.31
C LEU A 6 21.21 -50.36 49.81
N LYS A 7 19.91 -50.41 49.51
CA LYS A 7 19.31 -50.51 48.18
C LYS A 7 19.60 -49.28 47.30
N PHE A 8 19.91 -49.52 46.03
CA PHE A 8 19.88 -48.52 44.96
C PHE A 8 18.43 -48.06 44.69
N ILE A 9 18.20 -46.75 44.72
CA ILE A 9 17.01 -46.11 44.16
C ILE A 9 17.43 -45.51 42.82
N HIS A 10 16.83 -46.01 41.74
CA HIS A 10 16.95 -45.45 40.39
C HIS A 10 15.95 -44.29 40.27
N ILE A 11 16.43 -43.06 40.16
CA ILE A 11 15.60 -41.90 39.77
C ILE A 11 15.90 -41.64 38.28
N PRO A 12 14.92 -41.79 37.37
CA PRO A 12 15.13 -41.46 35.97
C PRO A 12 15.25 -39.95 35.80
N ILE A 13 16.35 -39.51 35.19
CA ILE A 13 16.54 -38.12 34.76
C ILE A 13 15.59 -37.88 33.58
N ILE A 14 14.47 -37.20 33.83
CA ILE A 14 13.66 -36.59 32.77
C ILE A 14 14.40 -35.33 32.34
N LEU A 15 15.12 -35.40 31.22
CA LEU A 15 15.57 -34.20 30.50
C LEU A 15 14.34 -33.53 29.90
N SER A 16 13.71 -32.63 30.67
CA SER A 16 12.80 -31.65 30.11
C SER A 16 13.64 -30.66 29.29
N TYR A 17 13.53 -30.72 27.96
CA TYR A 17 13.92 -29.62 27.10
C TYR A 17 13.01 -28.43 27.42
N ALA A 18 13.38 -27.64 28.42
CA ALA A 18 12.81 -26.32 28.62
C ALA A 18 13.29 -25.47 27.45
N CYS A 19 12.39 -25.28 26.47
CA CYS A 19 12.58 -24.31 25.40
C CYS A 19 12.61 -22.92 26.06
N LEU A 20 13.83 -22.40 26.27
CA LEU A 20 14.05 -21.02 26.70
C LEU A 20 13.44 -20.10 25.64
N HIS A 21 12.20 -19.67 25.86
CA HIS A 21 11.66 -18.48 25.21
C HIS A 21 12.42 -17.28 25.78
N TYR A 22 13.58 -16.97 25.18
CA TYR A 22 14.11 -15.61 25.26
C TYR A 22 13.09 -14.72 24.55
N GLY A 23 12.24 -14.06 25.34
CA GLY A 23 11.58 -12.84 24.89
C GLY A 23 12.67 -11.79 24.66
N GLN A 24 13.32 -11.83 23.51
CA GLN A 24 14.18 -10.73 23.10
C GLN A 24 13.28 -9.52 22.89
N VAL A 25 13.53 -8.47 23.66
CA VAL A 25 13.12 -7.12 23.26
C VAL A 25 13.82 -6.88 21.94
N LEU A 26 13.09 -7.04 20.83
CA LEU A 26 13.63 -6.75 19.51
C LEU A 26 13.99 -5.25 19.51
N ALA A 27 15.23 -4.95 19.13
CA ALA A 27 15.68 -3.56 18.98
C ALA A 27 14.69 -2.82 18.07
N GLY A 28 14.41 -1.56 18.37
CA GLY A 28 13.46 -0.79 17.57
C GLY A 28 13.88 -0.80 16.10
N ASN A 29 12.88 -1.03 15.25
CA ASN A 29 13.02 -1.12 13.80
C ASN A 29 12.02 -0.13 13.21
N ASN A 30 12.43 0.61 12.17
CA ASN A 30 11.54 1.43 11.36
C ASN A 30 10.62 0.55 10.49
N ALA A 31 9.86 -0.35 11.13
CA ALA A 31 9.00 -1.36 10.51
C ALA A 31 7.68 -0.81 9.94
N GLY A 32 7.55 0.52 9.82
CA GLY A 32 6.52 1.15 8.99
C GLY A 32 5.17 1.39 9.68
N ALA A 33 5.17 1.85 10.93
CA ALA A 33 3.99 2.40 11.59
C ALA A 33 3.69 3.82 11.03
N ALA A 34 3.28 3.96 9.77
CA ALA A 34 3.22 5.30 9.16
C ALA A 34 2.01 5.66 8.29
N PHE A 35 1.05 4.78 7.98
CA PHE A 35 -0.14 5.21 7.22
C PHE A 35 -1.34 4.28 7.36
N SER A 36 -2.54 4.85 7.18
CA SER A 36 -3.81 4.17 7.46
C SER A 36 -4.46 3.48 6.25
N THR A 37 -3.98 3.74 5.05
CA THR A 37 -4.68 3.40 3.80
C THR A 37 -3.67 2.92 2.76
N TRP A 38 -3.89 1.74 2.20
CA TRP A 38 -3.05 1.13 1.17
C TRP A 38 -3.66 1.37 -0.20
N PRO A 39 -2.87 1.75 -1.22
CA PRO A 39 -3.39 1.76 -2.58
C PRO A 39 -3.65 0.34 -3.07
N ASP A 40 -4.64 0.19 -3.93
CA ASP A 40 -4.90 -1.00 -4.75
C ASP A 40 -3.67 -1.41 -5.56
N THR A 41 -3.57 -2.64 -6.06
CA THR A 41 -2.39 -3.05 -6.86
C THR A 41 -2.37 -2.42 -8.25
N GLY A 42 -3.51 -1.93 -8.73
CA GLY A 42 -3.73 -1.31 -10.02
C GLY A 42 -4.03 -2.31 -11.15
N GLN A 43 -4.06 -3.62 -10.87
CA GLN A 43 -4.30 -4.66 -11.88
C GLN A 43 -5.74 -4.62 -12.37
N THR A 44 -5.92 -4.63 -13.70
CA THR A 44 -7.24 -4.60 -14.34
C THR A 44 -7.45 -5.74 -15.35
N THR A 45 -6.47 -6.63 -15.46
CA THR A 45 -6.46 -7.74 -16.42
C THR A 45 -6.58 -9.06 -15.66
N CYS A 46 -7.46 -9.96 -16.12
CA CYS A 46 -7.56 -11.32 -15.61
C CYS A 46 -6.73 -12.29 -16.45
N TYR A 47 -6.26 -13.36 -15.83
CA TYR A 47 -5.42 -14.38 -16.45
C TYR A 47 -5.82 -15.79 -16.02
N ASP A 48 -5.61 -16.79 -16.86
CA ASP A 48 -5.65 -18.20 -16.47
C ASP A 48 -4.34 -18.66 -15.77
N ASP A 49 -4.21 -19.95 -15.48
CA ASP A 49 -3.08 -20.57 -14.80
C ASP A 49 -1.82 -20.70 -15.67
N ILE A 50 -1.96 -20.68 -17.00
CA ILE A 50 -0.85 -20.76 -17.97
C ILE A 50 -0.50 -19.39 -18.58
N GLY A 51 -1.17 -18.33 -18.16
CA GLY A 51 -0.84 -16.94 -18.45
C GLY A 51 -1.53 -16.31 -19.66
N ASN A 52 -2.59 -16.93 -20.19
CA ASN A 52 -3.42 -16.27 -21.18
C ASN A 52 -4.29 -15.19 -20.52
N VAL A 53 -4.42 -14.06 -21.21
CA VAL A 53 -5.35 -12.99 -20.82
C VAL A 53 -6.80 -13.45 -21.01
N LEU A 54 -7.61 -13.30 -19.97
CA LEU A 54 -9.05 -13.54 -19.98
C LEU A 54 -9.77 -12.22 -20.18
N ASN A 55 -10.39 -12.05 -21.36
CA ASN A 55 -11.17 -10.86 -21.70
C ASN A 55 -12.51 -11.27 -22.34
N PRO A 56 -13.65 -11.03 -21.67
CA PRO A 56 -13.78 -10.38 -20.35
C PRO A 56 -13.22 -11.23 -19.21
N CYS A 57 -13.03 -10.62 -18.05
CA CYS A 57 -12.77 -11.37 -16.81
C CYS A 57 -13.89 -12.40 -16.54
N PRO A 58 -13.58 -13.54 -15.90
CA PRO A 58 -14.57 -14.57 -15.58
C PRO A 58 -15.75 -14.03 -14.77
N ALA A 59 -16.93 -14.60 -14.96
CA ALA A 59 -18.10 -14.32 -14.11
C ALA A 59 -18.13 -15.24 -12.88
N GLU A 60 -18.90 -14.88 -11.86
CA GLU A 60 -19.09 -15.70 -10.65
C GLU A 60 -19.47 -17.16 -11.02
N GLY A 61 -18.85 -18.12 -10.34
CA GLY A 61 -18.95 -19.55 -10.58
C GLY A 61 -18.16 -20.08 -11.78
N GLN A 62 -17.45 -19.23 -12.53
CA GLN A 62 -16.53 -19.67 -13.59
C GLN A 62 -15.10 -19.89 -13.04
N PRO A 63 -14.31 -20.77 -13.67
CA PRO A 63 -12.88 -20.89 -13.38
C PRO A 63 -12.18 -19.53 -13.38
N PHE A 64 -11.27 -19.36 -12.42
CA PHE A 64 -10.49 -18.14 -12.23
C PHE A 64 -11.31 -16.86 -11.92
N TYR A 65 -12.55 -16.97 -11.44
CA TYR A 65 -13.24 -15.83 -10.83
C TYR A 65 -12.58 -15.43 -9.49
N GLY A 66 -12.65 -14.14 -9.14
CA GLY A 66 -12.13 -13.63 -7.87
C GLY A 66 -10.72 -13.05 -7.92
N GLN A 67 -10.21 -12.73 -9.12
CA GLN A 67 -8.89 -12.13 -9.29
C GLN A 67 -8.85 -10.67 -8.84
N ASP A 68 -7.64 -10.14 -8.66
CA ASP A 68 -7.39 -8.73 -8.30
C ASP A 68 -8.17 -7.75 -9.20
N ALA A 69 -8.11 -7.96 -10.51
CA ALA A 69 -8.82 -7.15 -11.51
C ALA A 69 -10.35 -7.06 -11.35
N GLN A 70 -10.95 -7.92 -10.52
CA GLN A 70 -12.39 -7.97 -10.28
C GLN A 70 -12.80 -7.25 -9.00
N TYR A 71 -11.84 -6.80 -8.18
CA TYR A 71 -12.09 -6.09 -6.93
C TYR A 71 -11.31 -4.78 -6.91
N ALA A 72 -12.02 -3.66 -6.99
CA ALA A 72 -11.38 -2.34 -6.92
C ALA A 72 -11.09 -1.95 -5.47
N GLY A 73 -9.81 -1.73 -5.15
CA GLY A 73 -9.37 -1.02 -3.95
C GLY A 73 -9.15 0.49 -4.16
N PRO A 74 -8.55 1.19 -3.19
CA PRO A 74 -8.25 2.61 -3.31
C PRO A 74 -7.31 2.92 -4.48
N THR A 75 -7.81 3.61 -5.51
CA THR A 75 -7.01 3.96 -6.70
C THR A 75 -5.83 4.86 -6.35
N ARG A 76 -4.61 4.50 -6.81
CA ARG A 76 -3.42 5.37 -6.68
C ARG A 76 -3.70 6.79 -7.17
N SER A 77 -3.37 7.77 -6.35
CA SER A 77 -3.55 9.18 -6.67
C SER A 77 -2.39 10.00 -6.10
N TYR A 78 -1.86 10.90 -6.92
CA TYR A 78 -0.70 11.71 -6.58
C TYR A 78 -0.92 13.18 -6.91
N THR A 79 -0.22 14.06 -6.20
CA THR A 79 -0.18 15.49 -6.47
C THR A 79 1.26 15.96 -6.55
N LYS A 80 1.62 16.59 -7.67
CA LYS A 80 2.92 17.24 -7.86
C LYS A 80 3.03 18.46 -6.96
N LEU A 81 4.15 18.63 -6.27
CA LEU A 81 4.42 19.76 -5.40
C LEU A 81 5.68 20.50 -5.85
N GLU A 82 5.63 21.83 -5.89
CA GLU A 82 6.82 22.65 -6.04
C GLU A 82 7.68 22.66 -4.77
N ILE A 83 8.86 23.30 -4.83
CA ILE A 83 9.83 23.31 -3.72
C ILE A 83 9.30 23.95 -2.43
N ASN A 84 8.24 24.75 -2.49
CA ASN A 84 7.61 25.34 -1.30
C ASN A 84 6.46 24.47 -0.74
N GLY A 85 6.21 23.29 -1.32
CA GLY A 85 5.15 22.38 -0.90
C GLY A 85 3.76 22.69 -1.46
N ASN A 86 3.62 23.72 -2.31
CA ASN A 86 2.34 24.03 -2.96
C ASN A 86 2.03 23.04 -4.08
N ALA A 87 0.74 22.74 -4.26
CA ALA A 87 0.28 21.86 -5.32
C ALA A 87 0.44 22.50 -6.70
N LEU A 88 0.89 21.69 -7.66
CA LEU A 88 1.05 22.06 -9.05
C LEU A 88 -0.07 21.42 -9.91
N PRO A 89 -0.42 22.03 -11.05
CA PRO A 89 -1.35 21.42 -11.99
C PRO A 89 -0.77 20.13 -12.58
N GLU A 90 -1.64 19.21 -13.00
CA GLU A 90 -1.22 17.92 -13.59
C GLU A 90 -0.31 18.10 -14.82
N SER A 91 -0.51 19.18 -15.57
CA SER A 91 0.29 19.54 -16.76
C SER A 91 1.72 20.00 -16.44
N ALA A 92 2.07 20.21 -15.16
CA ALA A 92 3.40 20.62 -14.75
C ALA A 92 4.47 19.63 -15.23
N LYS A 93 5.55 20.20 -15.77
CA LYS A 93 6.68 19.46 -16.36
C LYS A 93 7.84 19.25 -15.40
N SER A 94 7.85 19.95 -14.27
CA SER A 94 8.85 19.84 -13.22
C SER A 94 8.19 20.08 -11.87
N TRP A 95 8.65 19.36 -10.85
CA TRP A 95 8.20 19.41 -9.47
C TRP A 95 9.32 18.85 -8.57
N ALA A 96 9.35 19.29 -7.31
CA ALA A 96 10.38 18.87 -6.35
C ALA A 96 9.91 17.67 -5.51
N MET A 97 8.61 17.58 -5.25
CA MET A 97 8.04 16.55 -4.37
C MET A 97 6.73 16.02 -4.94
N VAL A 98 6.31 14.87 -4.43
CA VAL A 98 5.05 14.21 -4.79
C VAL A 98 4.30 13.87 -3.52
N ARG A 99 3.08 14.38 -3.36
CA ARG A 99 2.16 13.90 -2.33
C ARG A 99 1.44 12.66 -2.86
N ASP A 100 1.46 11.60 -2.09
CA ASP A 100 0.57 10.45 -2.25
C ASP A 100 -0.75 10.76 -1.52
N ASN A 101 -1.83 10.88 -2.27
CA ASN A 101 -3.14 11.25 -1.75
C ASN A 101 -3.84 10.09 -1.05
N ILE A 102 -3.35 8.86 -1.20
CA ILE A 102 -3.87 7.68 -0.50
C ILE A 102 -3.20 7.53 0.86
N THR A 103 -1.87 7.61 0.92
CA THR A 103 -1.13 7.43 2.19
C THR A 103 -0.96 8.72 2.98
N GLY A 104 -1.08 9.88 2.33
CA GLY A 104 -0.75 11.19 2.89
C GLY A 104 0.76 11.47 2.96
N LEU A 105 1.60 10.54 2.51
CA LEU A 105 3.05 10.69 2.49
C LEU A 105 3.48 11.68 1.42
N ILE A 106 4.60 12.37 1.68
CA ILE A 106 5.26 13.21 0.69
C ILE A 106 6.62 12.61 0.37
N TRP A 107 6.87 12.45 -0.92
CA TRP A 107 8.05 11.81 -1.48
C TRP A 107 8.90 12.82 -2.24
N GLU A 108 10.20 12.64 -2.16
CA GLU A 108 11.16 13.35 -3.00
C GLU A 108 10.99 12.95 -4.48
N ALA A 109 11.01 13.92 -5.40
CA ALA A 109 11.22 13.68 -6.84
C ALA A 109 12.73 13.73 -7.17
N LYS A 110 13.19 12.83 -8.05
CA LYS A 110 14.61 12.74 -8.42
C LYS A 110 14.90 13.55 -9.67
N ASP A 111 16.13 14.04 -9.79
CA ASP A 111 16.72 14.67 -10.98
C ASP A 111 17.99 13.90 -11.42
N GLY A 112 18.84 14.47 -12.29
CA GLY A 112 20.16 13.92 -12.63
C GLY A 112 20.17 12.43 -12.98
N ARG A 113 19.69 12.04 -14.16
CA ARG A 113 19.79 10.65 -14.66
C ARG A 113 20.54 10.61 -15.98
N ASP A 114 21.83 10.91 -15.94
CA ASP A 114 22.71 11.00 -17.10
C ASP A 114 23.77 9.88 -17.16
N GLY A 115 23.75 8.96 -16.20
CA GLY A 115 24.68 7.84 -16.05
C GLY A 115 25.93 8.18 -15.23
N ILE A 116 26.00 9.37 -14.61
CA ILE A 116 27.13 9.84 -13.83
C ILE A 116 26.67 10.11 -12.40
N GLN A 117 27.36 9.54 -11.42
CA GLN A 117 27.07 9.82 -10.01
C GLN A 117 27.63 11.19 -9.61
N ASP A 118 26.75 12.11 -9.24
CA ASP A 118 27.09 13.41 -8.66
C ASP A 118 26.60 13.53 -7.22
N TYR A 119 27.46 13.20 -6.24
CA TYR A 119 27.13 13.31 -4.81
C TYR A 119 27.09 14.76 -4.30
N THR A 120 27.42 15.77 -5.12
CA THR A 120 27.14 17.18 -4.78
C THR A 120 25.69 17.56 -5.03
N ASN A 121 25.02 16.81 -5.91
CA ASN A 121 23.57 16.84 -6.09
C ASN A 121 22.93 15.62 -5.40
N HIS A 122 22.42 15.80 -4.19
CA HIS A 122 21.78 14.71 -3.44
C HIS A 122 20.49 14.16 -4.07
N HIS A 123 19.91 14.89 -5.04
CA HIS A 123 18.69 14.49 -5.77
C HIS A 123 18.96 13.71 -7.06
N ASP A 124 20.23 13.56 -7.43
CA ASP A 124 20.65 12.78 -8.59
C ASP A 124 20.21 11.32 -8.45
N ALA A 125 19.55 10.81 -9.50
CA ALA A 125 18.95 9.49 -9.54
C ALA A 125 20.00 8.37 -9.67
N ASP A 126 21.16 8.66 -10.25
CA ASP A 126 22.24 7.69 -10.47
C ASP A 126 23.05 7.42 -9.20
N ASN A 127 22.96 8.32 -8.21
CA ASN A 127 23.57 8.13 -6.90
C ASN A 127 23.04 6.86 -6.18
N ILE A 128 23.98 6.11 -5.63
CA ILE A 128 23.73 4.90 -4.82
C ILE A 128 24.46 5.02 -3.49
N TYR A 129 23.92 4.45 -2.43
CA TYR A 129 24.37 4.67 -1.06
C TYR A 129 24.53 3.35 -0.31
N THR A 130 25.54 3.23 0.56
CA THR A 130 25.55 2.18 1.58
C THR A 130 24.49 2.47 2.62
N TRP A 131 23.99 1.44 3.30
CA TRP A 131 22.97 1.61 4.33
C TRP A 131 23.63 2.00 5.66
N CYS A 132 23.15 3.10 6.27
CA CYS A 132 23.58 3.58 7.59
C CYS A 132 22.40 4.13 8.39
N ASP A 133 22.30 3.72 9.65
CA ASP A 133 21.46 4.32 10.70
C ASP A 133 22.17 4.21 12.06
N THR A 134 22.68 5.33 12.58
CA THR A 134 23.41 5.39 13.85
C THR A 134 22.49 5.38 15.07
N ASN A 135 21.16 5.49 14.89
CA ASN A 135 20.23 5.48 16.00
C ASN A 135 19.90 4.03 16.43
N PRO A 136 20.32 3.60 17.64
CA PRO A 136 20.06 2.23 18.11
C PRO A 136 18.57 1.90 18.28
N ASP A 137 17.71 2.92 18.38
CA ASP A 137 16.26 2.74 18.50
C ASP A 137 15.58 2.44 17.16
N THR A 138 16.28 2.58 16.03
CA THR A 138 15.69 2.44 14.70
C THR A 138 16.48 1.54 13.75
N ASN A 139 17.74 1.25 14.07
CA ASN A 139 18.64 0.51 13.20
C ASN A 139 18.50 -1.02 13.25
N GLY A 140 17.53 -1.54 14.03
CA GLY A 140 17.27 -2.97 14.17
C GLY A 140 18.45 -3.77 14.72
N GLY A 141 19.33 -3.15 15.52
CA GLY A 141 20.47 -3.79 16.17
C GLY A 141 21.79 -3.73 15.41
N ASN A 142 21.82 -3.14 14.21
CA ASN A 142 23.05 -2.98 13.43
C ASN A 142 23.03 -1.68 12.63
N GLN A 143 23.98 -0.80 12.91
CA GLN A 143 24.04 0.53 12.28
C GLN A 143 24.38 0.52 10.78
N GLY A 144 24.84 -0.60 10.23
CA GLY A 144 25.25 -0.72 8.84
C GLY A 144 26.66 -0.22 8.54
N THR A 145 26.87 0.21 7.30
CA THR A 145 28.16 0.70 6.79
C THR A 145 28.09 2.22 6.65
N CYS A 146 28.41 2.89 7.76
CA CYS A 146 28.43 4.35 7.85
C CYS A 146 29.77 4.93 7.38
N GLY A 147 29.71 6.05 6.67
CA GLY A 147 30.86 6.72 6.05
C GLY A 147 30.40 7.59 4.88
N THR A 148 31.35 8.01 4.04
CA THR A 148 31.02 8.89 2.90
C THR A 148 30.03 8.24 1.94
N ASN A 149 28.98 9.01 1.58
CA ASN A 149 27.94 8.63 0.64
C ASN A 149 27.15 7.39 1.10
N ASP A 150 26.66 7.45 2.34
CA ASP A 150 25.70 6.51 2.91
C ASP A 150 24.27 7.11 2.99
N THR A 151 23.29 6.30 3.39
CA THR A 151 21.90 6.76 3.51
C THR A 151 21.71 7.86 4.56
N LYS A 152 22.59 7.94 5.57
CA LYS A 152 22.53 8.96 6.60
C LYS A 152 23.02 10.30 6.04
N ASP A 153 24.13 10.32 5.32
CA ASP A 153 24.64 11.51 4.62
C ASP A 153 23.56 12.10 3.69
N PHE A 154 22.88 11.23 2.92
CA PHE A 154 21.78 11.63 2.05
C PHE A 154 20.63 12.30 2.81
N ILE A 155 20.15 11.68 3.90
CA ILE A 155 19.04 12.22 4.69
C ILE A 155 19.45 13.50 5.44
N ASP A 156 20.66 13.53 6.02
CA ASP A 156 21.22 14.70 6.70
C ASP A 156 21.32 15.90 5.74
N ALA A 157 21.67 15.67 4.46
CA ALA A 157 21.76 16.73 3.47
C ALA A 157 20.39 17.32 3.10
N LEU A 158 19.37 16.47 2.91
CA LEU A 158 17.99 16.94 2.64
C LEU A 158 17.45 17.75 3.81
N ASN A 159 17.68 17.29 5.05
CA ASN A 159 17.23 17.99 6.24
C ASN A 159 18.03 19.26 6.52
N GLY A 160 19.35 19.23 6.30
CA GLY A 160 20.24 20.38 6.48
C GLY A 160 19.96 21.51 5.48
N SER A 161 19.52 21.17 4.26
CA SER A 161 19.09 22.14 3.25
C SER A 161 17.62 22.58 3.39
N SER A 162 16.88 22.01 4.34
CA SER A 162 15.43 22.19 4.47
C SER A 162 14.71 21.94 3.15
N PHE A 163 15.06 20.85 2.45
CA PHE A 163 14.50 20.52 1.15
C PHE A 163 12.96 20.53 1.20
N GLY A 164 12.32 21.25 0.28
CA GLY A 164 10.87 21.37 0.29
C GLY A 164 10.29 22.29 1.38
N GLY A 165 11.14 23.02 2.13
CA GLY A 165 10.75 23.71 3.37
C GLY A 165 10.63 22.78 4.59
N HIS A 166 11.27 21.60 4.54
CA HIS A 166 11.06 20.53 5.50
C HIS A 166 12.38 19.92 6.00
N THR A 167 12.39 19.49 7.27
CA THR A 167 13.58 18.98 7.99
C THR A 167 13.32 17.63 8.67
N ASP A 168 12.21 16.98 8.31
CA ASP A 168 11.73 15.70 8.80
C ASP A 168 11.77 14.60 7.71
N TRP A 169 12.66 14.75 6.72
CA TRP A 169 12.91 13.72 5.72
C TRP A 169 13.57 12.50 6.35
N ARG A 170 13.19 11.32 5.86
CA ARG A 170 13.72 10.04 6.31
C ARG A 170 13.75 9.04 5.17
N LEU A 171 14.53 7.97 5.37
CA LEU A 171 14.48 6.81 4.50
C LEU A 171 13.15 6.06 4.73
N PRO A 172 12.41 5.71 3.67
CA PRO A 172 11.11 5.05 3.79
C PRO A 172 11.25 3.65 4.39
N SER A 173 10.28 3.24 5.19
CA SER A 173 10.14 1.83 5.57
C SER A 173 9.77 0.98 4.34
N ILE A 174 9.96 -0.34 4.44
CA ILE A 174 9.63 -1.23 3.32
C ILE A 174 8.16 -1.13 2.94
N LYS A 175 7.26 -1.00 3.93
CA LYS A 175 5.82 -0.81 3.68
C LYS A 175 5.51 0.44 2.87
N GLU A 176 6.17 1.55 3.16
CA GLU A 176 5.99 2.80 2.42
C GLU A 176 6.52 2.67 0.99
N LEU A 177 7.66 2.03 0.79
CA LEU A 177 8.16 1.77 -0.57
C LEU A 177 7.22 0.86 -1.37
N THR A 178 6.61 -0.14 -0.72
CA THR A 178 5.64 -1.03 -1.36
C THR A 178 4.44 -0.27 -1.92
N THR A 179 4.00 0.84 -1.31
CA THR A 179 2.84 1.61 -1.82
C THR A 179 3.11 2.31 -3.15
N LEU A 180 4.37 2.63 -3.45
CA LEU A 180 4.76 3.23 -4.72
C LEU A 180 4.72 2.24 -5.89
N VAL A 181 4.79 0.93 -5.61
CA VAL A 181 4.80 -0.08 -6.66
C VAL A 181 3.43 -0.18 -7.29
N ASP A 182 3.36 0.02 -8.60
CA ASP A 182 2.17 -0.18 -9.43
C ASP A 182 2.28 -1.53 -10.16
N ARG A 183 1.49 -2.53 -9.74
CA ARG A 183 1.67 -3.94 -10.15
C ARG A 183 1.00 -4.27 -11.48
N SER A 184 0.22 -3.36 -12.04
CA SER A 184 -0.22 -3.41 -13.45
C SER A 184 0.84 -2.93 -14.43
N ARG A 185 2.04 -2.62 -13.94
CA ARG A 185 3.15 -2.11 -14.73
C ARG A 185 4.38 -2.98 -14.58
N TYR A 186 5.15 -3.03 -15.65
CA TYR A 186 6.44 -3.68 -15.68
C TYR A 186 7.44 -2.77 -16.41
N GLY A 187 8.63 -2.59 -15.84
CA GLY A 187 9.71 -1.83 -16.45
C GLY A 187 9.40 -0.36 -16.75
N PRO A 188 9.19 0.52 -15.74
CA PRO A 188 9.17 0.22 -14.31
C PRO A 188 7.74 0.11 -13.73
N ALA A 189 7.64 -0.66 -12.65
CA ALA A 189 6.45 -0.85 -11.82
C ALA A 189 6.19 0.35 -10.88
N ILE A 190 6.15 1.58 -11.42
CA ILE A 190 5.86 2.82 -10.68
C ILE A 190 5.24 3.87 -11.62
N GLY A 191 4.42 4.76 -11.06
CA GLY A 191 3.84 5.90 -11.78
C GLY A 191 4.87 6.92 -12.28
N THR A 192 5.43 6.71 -13.46
CA THR A 192 6.49 7.56 -14.05
C THR A 192 6.09 9.02 -14.33
N ASN A 193 4.80 9.32 -14.39
CA ASN A 193 4.29 10.70 -14.52
C ASN A 193 4.47 11.53 -13.24
N TYR A 194 4.68 10.87 -12.10
CA TYR A 194 4.89 11.50 -10.80
C TYR A 194 6.29 11.20 -10.23
N PHE A 195 6.82 10.00 -10.50
CA PHE A 195 8.15 9.57 -10.08
C PHE A 195 9.08 9.40 -11.30
N PRO A 196 9.45 10.50 -11.97
CA PRO A 196 10.34 10.45 -13.10
C PRO A 196 11.73 9.99 -12.64
N LEU A 197 12.53 9.54 -13.60
CA LEU A 197 13.93 9.15 -13.39
C LEU A 197 14.14 8.02 -12.37
N THR A 198 13.10 7.27 -12.02
CA THR A 198 13.26 6.03 -11.25
C THR A 198 14.16 5.07 -12.03
N VAL A 199 15.24 4.62 -11.39
CA VAL A 199 16.24 3.73 -11.97
C VAL A 199 15.70 2.30 -11.95
N TRP A 200 15.72 1.67 -13.11
CA TRP A 200 15.31 0.28 -13.32
C TRP A 200 16.09 -0.30 -14.50
N SER A 201 16.20 -1.63 -14.57
CA SER A 201 16.86 -2.36 -15.65
C SER A 201 16.17 -3.71 -15.88
N LEU A 202 16.27 -4.23 -17.11
CA LEU A 202 15.80 -5.57 -17.46
C LEU A 202 16.77 -6.66 -16.98
N TYR A 203 18.06 -6.33 -16.91
CA TYR A 203 19.14 -7.28 -16.66
C TYR A 203 19.67 -7.14 -15.24
N GLU A 204 19.85 -5.90 -14.80
CA GLU A 204 20.26 -5.59 -13.45
C GLU A 204 19.00 -5.39 -12.59
N LYS A 205 19.03 -5.73 -11.30
CA LYS A 205 17.95 -5.47 -10.35
C LYS A 205 18.29 -4.24 -9.48
N PRO A 206 18.43 -3.02 -10.05
CA PRO A 206 18.71 -1.83 -9.23
C PRO A 206 17.58 -1.68 -8.22
N SER A 207 17.96 -1.45 -6.97
CA SER A 207 17.02 -1.51 -5.86
C SER A 207 17.11 -0.24 -5.03
N TYR A 208 16.06 0.01 -4.26
CA TYR A 208 15.89 1.15 -3.40
C TYR A 208 15.92 0.69 -1.96
N TRP A 209 16.79 1.31 -1.16
CA TRP A 209 16.88 1.01 0.26
C TRP A 209 15.61 1.42 1.00
N SER A 210 15.16 0.55 1.89
CA SER A 210 14.26 0.94 2.98
C SER A 210 15.05 1.15 4.28
N SER A 211 14.43 1.81 5.26
CA SER A 211 14.93 1.90 6.65
C SER A 211 14.66 0.65 7.46
N THR A 212 13.96 -0.34 6.92
CA THR A 212 13.57 -1.55 7.65
C THR A 212 14.71 -2.57 7.65
N THR A 213 15.18 -2.94 8.84
CA THR A 213 16.22 -3.96 9.03
C THR A 213 15.61 -5.37 9.02
N ASP A 214 16.36 -6.35 8.50
CA ASP A 214 16.01 -7.77 8.61
C ASP A 214 16.28 -8.26 10.03
N LEU A 215 15.24 -8.76 10.71
CA LEU A 215 15.35 -9.19 12.11
C LEU A 215 16.09 -10.52 12.27
N PHE A 216 16.08 -11.38 11.27
CA PHE A 216 16.85 -12.63 11.29
C PHE A 216 18.32 -12.37 10.94
N ARG A 217 18.58 -11.42 10.04
CA ARG A 217 19.91 -11.04 9.56
C ARG A 217 20.13 -9.54 9.68
N GLN A 218 20.44 -9.06 10.87
CA GLN A 218 20.57 -7.62 11.16
C GLN A 218 21.67 -6.91 10.34
N ASP A 219 22.63 -7.67 9.79
CA ASP A 219 23.62 -7.19 8.81
C ASP A 219 23.00 -6.84 7.43
N LYS A 220 21.70 -7.08 7.26
CA LYS A 220 20.91 -6.82 6.06
C LYS A 220 19.76 -5.86 6.33
N ALA A 221 19.32 -5.18 5.26
CA ALA A 221 18.12 -4.35 5.25
C ALA A 221 17.21 -4.73 4.07
N TRP A 222 15.92 -4.42 4.20
CA TRP A 222 14.92 -4.61 3.16
C TRP A 222 15.10 -3.57 2.05
N ARG A 223 14.80 -4.00 0.83
CA ARG A 223 14.87 -3.17 -0.38
C ARG A 223 13.77 -3.59 -1.35
N ILE A 224 13.44 -2.70 -2.28
CA ILE A 224 12.53 -3.01 -3.38
C ILE A 224 13.18 -2.66 -4.71
N ASN A 225 12.85 -3.36 -5.77
CA ASN A 225 13.23 -2.97 -7.13
C ASN A 225 12.00 -2.52 -7.92
N PHE A 226 12.13 -1.51 -8.77
CA PHE A 226 11.02 -1.02 -9.58
C PHE A 226 10.96 -1.66 -10.98
N ARG A 227 11.64 -2.78 -11.24
CA ARG A 227 11.41 -3.55 -12.49
C ARG A 227 10.01 -4.13 -12.47
N ASN A 228 9.67 -4.82 -11.39
CA ASN A 228 8.37 -5.44 -11.13
C ASN A 228 7.84 -5.18 -9.71
N GLY A 229 8.61 -4.54 -8.82
CA GLY A 229 8.17 -4.27 -7.45
C GLY A 229 8.53 -5.35 -6.44
N ASP A 230 9.37 -6.30 -6.84
CA ASP A 230 9.83 -7.44 -6.05
C ASP A 230 10.77 -7.02 -4.89
N SER A 231 10.69 -7.76 -3.76
CA SER A 231 11.56 -7.65 -2.59
C SER A 231 12.30 -8.95 -2.21
N GLU A 232 12.43 -9.90 -3.16
CA GLU A 232 12.91 -11.29 -3.08
C GLU A 232 13.95 -11.55 -1.98
N GLU A 233 14.89 -10.63 -1.75
CA GLU A 233 15.82 -10.73 -0.63
C GLU A 233 16.22 -9.40 0.02
N THR A 234 16.35 -9.46 1.34
CA THR A 234 17.10 -8.50 2.14
C THR A 234 18.57 -8.50 1.70
N ARG A 235 19.20 -7.34 1.75
CA ARG A 235 20.54 -7.12 1.18
C ARG A 235 21.50 -6.64 2.24
N LEU A 236 22.75 -7.09 2.15
CA LEU A 236 23.82 -6.68 3.05
C LEU A 236 23.95 -5.15 3.05
N LYS A 237 24.00 -4.56 4.25
CA LYS A 237 24.06 -3.09 4.45
C LYS A 237 25.31 -2.44 3.83
N LEU A 238 26.35 -3.23 3.53
CA LEU A 238 27.57 -2.79 2.84
C LEU A 238 27.40 -2.59 1.33
N ILE A 239 26.34 -3.13 0.73
CA ILE A 239 26.09 -2.97 -0.70
C ILE A 239 25.46 -1.60 -0.95
N ARG A 240 25.74 -1.01 -2.12
CA ARG A 240 25.17 0.28 -2.50
C ARG A 240 23.84 0.09 -3.25
N CYS A 241 22.81 0.85 -2.91
CA CYS A 241 21.50 0.87 -3.57
C CYS A 241 21.00 2.30 -3.72
N HIS A 242 20.02 2.52 -4.59
CA HIS A 242 19.37 3.81 -4.75
C HIS A 242 18.52 4.16 -3.52
N VAL A 243 18.12 5.42 -3.43
CA VAL A 243 17.29 5.95 -2.33
C VAL A 243 16.23 6.89 -2.88
N ARG A 244 15.13 7.03 -2.15
CA ARG A 244 14.14 8.10 -2.35
C ARG A 244 13.63 8.48 -0.97
N ALA A 245 13.75 9.74 -0.59
CA ALA A 245 13.32 10.17 0.73
C ALA A 245 11.78 10.29 0.80
N VAL A 246 11.25 10.06 2.00
CA VAL A 246 9.85 10.25 2.34
C VAL A 246 9.72 11.08 3.61
N ARG A 247 8.58 11.73 3.78
CA ARG A 247 8.19 12.41 5.02
C ARG A 247 6.69 12.31 5.27
N GLY A 248 6.28 12.70 6.48
CA GLY A 248 4.91 12.59 6.96
C GLY A 248 4.54 11.17 7.41
N GLY A 249 3.25 10.93 7.55
CA GLY A 249 2.67 9.66 7.97
C GLY A 249 1.88 9.75 9.27
N GLN A 250 0.88 8.88 9.42
CA GLN A 250 0.11 8.69 10.65
C GLN A 250 0.60 7.43 11.38
N THR A 251 0.83 7.53 12.68
CA THR A 251 1.05 6.33 13.50
C THR A 251 -0.27 5.56 13.59
N PRO A 252 -0.32 4.28 13.17
CA PRO A 252 -1.52 3.46 13.32
C PRO A 252 -1.95 3.39 14.80
N PRO A 253 -3.25 3.26 15.09
CA PRO A 253 -3.75 3.12 16.45
C PRO A 253 -3.17 1.86 17.12
N GLU A 254 -3.01 1.90 18.45
CA GLU A 254 -2.42 0.83 19.26
C GLU A 254 -3.13 -0.54 19.13
N LYS A 255 -4.40 -0.55 18.69
CA LYS A 255 -5.19 -1.78 18.46
C LYS A 255 -5.71 -1.82 17.03
N ARG A 256 -4.86 -2.26 16.09
CA ARG A 256 -5.22 -2.42 14.68
C ARG A 256 -6.09 -3.65 14.41
N PHE A 257 -5.74 -4.80 14.97
CA PHE A 257 -6.44 -6.05 14.70
C PHE A 257 -7.39 -6.39 15.86
N VAL A 258 -8.66 -6.58 15.54
CA VAL A 258 -9.72 -6.91 16.49
C VAL A 258 -10.23 -8.31 16.16
N ASP A 259 -10.05 -9.25 17.08
CA ASP A 259 -10.64 -10.58 17.00
C ASP A 259 -12.15 -10.50 17.28
N ASN A 260 -12.95 -10.94 16.31
CA ASN A 260 -14.41 -10.90 16.40
C ASN A 260 -15.00 -12.13 17.12
N GLN A 261 -14.16 -13.10 17.52
CA GLN A 261 -14.55 -14.34 18.22
C GLN A 261 -15.47 -15.26 17.42
N ASP A 262 -15.48 -15.12 16.10
CA ASP A 262 -16.30 -15.88 15.15
C ASP A 262 -15.45 -16.53 14.03
N GLY A 263 -14.13 -16.58 14.24
CA GLY A 263 -13.17 -17.03 13.22
C GLY A 263 -12.72 -15.93 12.26
N THR A 264 -13.04 -14.66 12.53
CA THR A 264 -12.60 -13.51 11.73
C THR A 264 -11.85 -12.45 12.55
N VAL A 265 -11.03 -11.67 11.86
CA VAL A 265 -10.28 -10.53 12.42
C VAL A 265 -10.60 -9.27 11.62
N THR A 266 -11.00 -8.21 12.29
CA THR A 266 -11.17 -6.90 11.67
C THR A 266 -9.88 -6.09 11.77
N ASP A 267 -9.35 -5.67 10.63
CA ASP A 267 -8.29 -4.66 10.55
C ASP A 267 -8.94 -3.27 10.59
N THR A 268 -8.81 -2.56 11.71
CA THR A 268 -9.45 -1.25 11.90
C THR A 268 -8.80 -0.14 11.08
N VAL A 269 -7.65 -0.41 10.47
CA VAL A 269 -6.88 0.54 9.66
C VAL A 269 -7.29 0.43 8.20
N THR A 270 -7.08 -0.74 7.59
CA THR A 270 -7.50 -0.99 6.18
C THR A 270 -8.99 -1.17 6.05
N ARG A 271 -9.70 -1.42 7.17
CA ARG A 271 -11.13 -1.69 7.26
C ARG A 271 -11.53 -3.00 6.55
N LEU A 272 -10.56 -3.89 6.35
CA LEU A 272 -10.78 -5.24 5.85
C LEU A 272 -11.12 -6.19 6.99
N GLN A 273 -11.90 -7.22 6.69
CA GLN A 273 -12.12 -8.36 7.58
C GLN A 273 -11.43 -9.58 6.98
N TRP A 274 -10.69 -10.30 7.82
CA TRP A 274 -9.84 -11.40 7.43
C TRP A 274 -10.33 -12.70 8.05
N GLN A 275 -10.21 -13.79 7.31
CA GLN A 275 -10.28 -15.14 7.88
C GLN A 275 -9.16 -15.25 8.92
N GLN A 276 -9.48 -15.67 10.15
CA GLN A 276 -8.52 -15.69 11.26
C GLN A 276 -7.51 -16.85 11.17
N ALA A 277 -7.94 -18.01 10.69
CA ALA A 277 -7.09 -19.17 10.45
C ALA A 277 -6.56 -19.18 9.01
N THR A 278 -5.43 -19.85 8.79
CA THR A 278 -5.04 -20.22 7.42
C THR A 278 -6.08 -21.21 6.87
N ALA A 279 -6.35 -21.15 5.57
CA ALA A 279 -7.31 -22.06 4.94
C ALA A 279 -6.97 -23.53 5.23
N ASP A 280 -8.01 -24.27 5.59
CA ASP A 280 -8.01 -25.70 5.90
C ASP A 280 -9.29 -26.28 5.31
N PRO A 281 -9.35 -26.49 3.97
CA PRO A 281 -10.51 -27.07 3.31
C PRO A 281 -10.73 -28.53 3.71
N SER A 282 -9.70 -29.25 4.17
CA SER A 282 -9.85 -30.62 4.66
C SER A 282 -10.62 -30.70 5.98
N GLY A 283 -10.58 -29.63 6.78
CA GLY A 283 -11.21 -29.53 8.10
C GLY A 283 -10.51 -30.39 9.15
N ASP A 284 -9.27 -30.82 8.91
CA ASP A 284 -8.54 -31.72 9.80
C ASP A 284 -7.78 -30.99 10.93
N GLY A 285 -7.81 -29.66 10.91
CA GLY A 285 -7.13 -28.78 11.86
C GLY A 285 -5.73 -28.34 11.41
N THR A 286 -5.30 -28.75 10.21
CA THR A 286 -4.00 -28.43 9.60
C THR A 286 -4.22 -27.57 8.36
N PRO A 287 -3.47 -26.47 8.19
CA PRO A 287 -3.53 -25.69 6.97
C PRO A 287 -3.18 -26.51 5.73
N ASP A 288 -3.98 -26.36 4.68
CA ASP A 288 -3.76 -26.99 3.37
C ASP A 288 -3.22 -25.98 2.36
N ALA A 289 -2.20 -26.40 1.61
CA ALA A 289 -1.69 -25.64 0.48
C ALA A 289 -2.45 -26.05 -0.79
N MET A 290 -2.74 -25.09 -1.66
CA MET A 290 -3.56 -25.28 -2.85
C MET A 290 -3.04 -24.47 -4.03
N THR A 291 -3.45 -24.84 -5.25
CA THR A 291 -3.10 -24.08 -6.45
C THR A 291 -3.73 -22.69 -6.40
N TRP A 292 -3.27 -21.79 -7.26
CA TRP A 292 -3.83 -20.45 -7.29
C TRP A 292 -5.32 -20.43 -7.70
N GLU A 293 -5.72 -21.29 -8.65
CA GLU A 293 -7.12 -21.47 -9.03
C GLU A 293 -7.97 -22.02 -7.87
N ASP A 294 -7.46 -23.04 -7.18
CA ASP A 294 -8.15 -23.61 -6.01
C ASP A 294 -8.28 -22.59 -4.88
N ALA A 295 -7.30 -21.69 -4.71
CA ALA A 295 -7.35 -20.61 -3.71
C ALA A 295 -8.44 -19.58 -4.01
N LEU A 296 -8.62 -19.24 -5.29
CA LEU A 296 -9.73 -18.39 -5.75
C LEU A 296 -11.07 -19.07 -5.48
N ALA A 297 -11.21 -20.33 -5.91
CA ALA A 297 -12.43 -21.11 -5.74
C ALA A 297 -12.78 -21.37 -4.26
N TYR A 298 -11.77 -21.61 -3.41
CA TYR A 298 -11.98 -21.74 -1.96
C TYR A 298 -12.56 -20.47 -1.37
N ALA A 299 -12.00 -19.31 -1.73
CA ALA A 299 -12.46 -18.03 -1.18
C ALA A 299 -13.88 -17.70 -1.65
N GLU A 300 -14.20 -17.90 -2.93
CA GLU A 300 -15.54 -17.70 -3.49
C GLU A 300 -16.60 -18.57 -2.79
N ASN A 301 -16.26 -19.82 -2.45
CA ASN A 301 -17.20 -20.76 -1.81
C ASN A 301 -17.16 -20.71 -0.28
N LEU A 302 -16.37 -19.82 0.34
CA LEU A 302 -16.23 -19.75 1.78
C LEU A 302 -17.48 -19.12 2.41
N SER A 303 -18.17 -19.87 3.27
CA SER A 303 -19.16 -19.33 4.20
C SER A 303 -18.57 -19.29 5.61
N LEU A 304 -18.28 -18.08 6.10
CA LEU A 304 -17.64 -17.87 7.40
C LEU A 304 -18.27 -16.67 8.12
N ALA A 305 -18.57 -16.84 9.41
CA ALA A 305 -19.20 -15.82 10.26
C ALA A 305 -20.50 -15.23 9.67
N GLY A 306 -21.26 -16.02 8.89
CA GLY A 306 -22.49 -15.58 8.23
C GLY A 306 -22.26 -14.72 6.98
N HIS A 307 -21.08 -14.82 6.38
CA HIS A 307 -20.68 -14.06 5.19
C HIS A 307 -20.19 -14.99 4.08
N GLU A 308 -20.51 -14.64 2.84
CA GLU A 308 -20.29 -15.43 1.62
C GLU A 308 -19.57 -14.60 0.53
N ASP A 309 -19.17 -13.37 0.84
CA ASP A 309 -18.48 -12.42 -0.04
C ASP A 309 -16.96 -12.42 0.19
N TRP A 310 -16.41 -13.59 0.50
CA TRP A 310 -14.98 -13.78 0.72
C TRP A 310 -14.22 -13.87 -0.59
N ARG A 311 -12.98 -13.39 -0.58
CA ARG A 311 -12.10 -13.39 -1.75
C ARG A 311 -10.64 -13.60 -1.34
N LEU A 312 -9.83 -13.99 -2.31
CA LEU A 312 -8.38 -13.97 -2.16
C LEU A 312 -7.92 -12.49 -2.10
N PRO A 313 -7.07 -12.10 -1.13
CA PRO A 313 -6.60 -10.73 -1.01
C PRO A 313 -5.71 -10.36 -2.19
N ASP A 314 -5.77 -9.10 -2.58
CA ASP A 314 -4.74 -8.57 -3.46
C ASP A 314 -3.39 -8.50 -2.72
N PHE A 315 -2.31 -8.28 -3.47
CA PHE A 315 -0.97 -8.28 -2.89
C PHE A 315 -0.78 -7.18 -1.84
N ASN A 316 -1.30 -5.98 -2.07
CA ASN A 316 -1.11 -4.84 -1.17
C ASN A 316 -1.92 -5.02 0.12
N GLU A 317 -3.10 -5.64 0.04
CA GLU A 317 -3.86 -6.06 1.22
C GLU A 317 -3.07 -7.06 2.06
N LEU A 318 -2.49 -8.07 1.42
CA LEU A 318 -1.68 -9.08 2.10
C LEU A 318 -0.40 -8.47 2.71
N ALA A 319 0.26 -7.55 2.00
CA ALA A 319 1.41 -6.80 2.51
C ALA A 319 1.04 -5.88 3.69
N SER A 320 -0.21 -5.42 3.76
CA SER A 320 -0.67 -4.53 4.82
C SER A 320 -0.64 -5.20 6.20
N VAL A 321 -0.85 -6.52 6.27
CA VAL A 321 -0.93 -7.27 7.54
C VAL A 321 0.41 -7.80 8.03
N VAL A 322 1.46 -7.76 7.20
CA VAL A 322 2.83 -8.13 7.60
C VAL A 322 3.32 -7.21 8.73
N ASP A 323 4.02 -7.77 9.71
CA ASP A 323 4.66 -7.03 10.79
C ASP A 323 6.18 -7.27 10.75
N TYR A 324 6.91 -6.33 10.13
CA TYR A 324 8.37 -6.38 10.03
C TYR A 324 9.10 -6.10 11.36
N SER A 325 8.36 -5.82 12.45
CA SER A 325 8.91 -5.84 13.81
C SER A 325 8.89 -7.25 14.41
N ARG A 326 8.43 -8.25 13.66
CA ARG A 326 8.37 -9.66 14.05
C ARG A 326 9.00 -10.56 13.00
N TYR A 327 9.28 -11.78 13.41
CA TYR A 327 9.85 -12.82 12.57
C TYR A 327 9.37 -14.19 13.09
N ASP A 328 9.10 -15.12 12.18
CA ASP A 328 8.61 -16.48 12.44
C ASP A 328 7.46 -16.56 13.47
N PRO A 329 6.30 -15.92 13.20
CA PRO A 329 5.94 -15.25 11.94
C PRO A 329 5.97 -13.70 12.03
N ALA A 330 6.23 -13.06 10.89
CA ALA A 330 6.15 -11.63 10.63
C ALA A 330 4.69 -11.14 10.45
N ILE A 331 3.82 -11.45 11.41
CA ILE A 331 2.41 -11.01 11.50
C ILE A 331 2.00 -11.00 12.99
N ASP A 332 0.95 -10.28 13.35
CA ASP A 332 0.40 -10.36 14.72
C ASP A 332 -0.18 -11.75 14.98
N ASN A 333 0.64 -12.63 15.56
CA ASN A 333 0.30 -14.01 15.86
C ASN A 333 -0.79 -14.19 16.93
N LYS A 334 -1.19 -13.11 17.63
CA LYS A 334 -2.37 -13.15 18.51
C LYS A 334 -3.65 -13.00 17.71
N ALA A 335 -3.65 -12.07 16.77
CA ALA A 335 -4.78 -11.87 15.85
C ALA A 335 -4.86 -13.02 14.85
N PHE A 336 -3.73 -13.47 14.31
CA PHE A 336 -3.62 -14.51 13.28
C PHE A 336 -2.87 -15.76 13.81
N PRO A 337 -3.50 -16.53 14.73
CA PRO A 337 -2.86 -17.69 15.32
C PRO A 337 -2.59 -18.78 14.26
N ARG A 338 -1.55 -19.60 14.52
CA ARG A 338 -1.19 -20.75 13.66
C ARG A 338 -1.02 -20.38 12.18
N THR A 339 -0.43 -19.21 11.91
CA THR A 339 0.02 -18.85 10.55
C THR A 339 1.08 -19.86 10.10
N ALA A 340 0.85 -20.47 8.93
CA ALA A 340 1.69 -21.49 8.34
C ALA A 340 2.97 -20.89 7.73
N ARG A 341 3.99 -21.73 7.48
CA ARG A 341 5.34 -21.27 7.10
C ARG A 341 5.53 -21.00 5.59
N PRO A 342 5.12 -21.90 4.67
CA PRO A 342 5.13 -21.60 3.24
C PRO A 342 4.41 -20.29 2.88
N PRO A 343 4.74 -19.69 1.71
CA PRO A 343 4.13 -18.43 1.29
C PRO A 343 2.61 -18.52 1.10
N TYR A 344 1.99 -17.34 1.05
CA TYR A 344 0.56 -17.15 0.89
C TYR A 344 0.27 -16.51 -0.46
N TRP A 345 -0.71 -17.05 -1.19
CA TRP A 345 -1.18 -16.48 -2.44
C TRP A 345 -1.79 -15.09 -2.23
N SER A 346 -1.54 -14.19 -3.18
CA SER A 346 -2.45 -13.08 -3.47
C SER A 346 -3.19 -13.33 -4.78
N SER A 347 -4.28 -12.58 -5.02
CA SER A 347 -5.05 -12.60 -6.27
C SER A 347 -4.37 -11.82 -7.41
N THR A 348 -3.22 -11.22 -7.15
CA THR A 348 -2.48 -10.37 -8.09
C THR A 348 -1.56 -11.20 -8.98
N THR A 349 -1.84 -11.22 -10.27
CA THR A 349 -0.95 -11.81 -11.28
C THR A 349 0.26 -10.89 -11.52
N LEU A 350 1.42 -11.45 -11.87
CA LEU A 350 2.56 -10.63 -12.29
C LEU A 350 2.40 -10.20 -13.76
N GLU A 351 2.31 -8.90 -14.03
CA GLU A 351 1.99 -8.34 -15.36
C GLU A 351 2.84 -8.89 -16.53
N ALA A 352 4.13 -9.17 -16.31
CA ALA A 352 5.02 -9.67 -17.36
C ALA A 352 4.98 -11.20 -17.56
N TRP A 353 4.41 -11.94 -16.62
CA TRP A 353 4.33 -13.40 -16.63
C TRP A 353 2.99 -13.85 -16.04
N GLY A 354 1.98 -13.91 -16.91
CA GLY A 354 0.59 -14.19 -16.54
C GLY A 354 0.39 -15.55 -15.85
N GLU A 355 1.31 -16.49 -16.05
CA GLU A 355 1.35 -17.82 -15.45
C GLU A 355 1.83 -17.81 -13.99
N THR A 356 2.25 -16.65 -13.48
CA THR A 356 2.71 -16.46 -12.10
C THR A 356 1.85 -15.46 -11.35
N ALA A 357 1.64 -15.69 -10.05
CA ALA A 357 0.97 -14.75 -9.15
C ALA A 357 1.89 -14.36 -8.00
N TRP A 358 1.70 -13.16 -7.46
CA TRP A 358 2.44 -12.70 -6.30
C TRP A 358 2.09 -13.51 -5.06
N ASN A 359 3.08 -13.71 -4.20
CA ASN A 359 2.93 -14.40 -2.92
C ASN A 359 3.69 -13.68 -1.80
N MET A 360 3.31 -13.93 -0.56
CA MET A 360 3.91 -13.33 0.64
C MET A 360 4.30 -14.41 1.65
N SER A 361 5.54 -14.40 2.10
CA SER A 361 6.01 -15.26 3.18
C SER A 361 5.86 -14.58 4.54
N PHE A 362 4.93 -15.05 5.37
CA PHE A 362 4.83 -14.60 6.76
C PHE A 362 5.96 -15.13 7.66
N TRP A 363 6.92 -15.89 7.15
CA TRP A 363 8.12 -16.22 7.92
C TRP A 363 8.96 -14.97 8.22
N SER A 364 9.12 -14.08 7.23
CA SER A 364 9.92 -12.85 7.35
C SER A 364 9.27 -11.58 6.79
N GLY A 365 8.17 -11.71 6.04
CA GLY A 365 7.56 -10.63 5.25
C GLY A 365 8.10 -10.54 3.83
N GLY A 366 8.96 -11.47 3.40
CA GLY A 366 9.51 -11.49 2.04
C GLY A 366 8.49 -11.95 1.01
N TYR A 367 8.62 -11.45 -0.22
CA TYR A 367 7.67 -11.72 -1.28
C TYR A 367 8.31 -11.73 -2.65
N ASP A 368 7.74 -12.53 -3.54
CA ASP A 368 8.08 -12.69 -4.96
C ASP A 368 6.82 -13.19 -5.71
N SER A 369 6.92 -13.55 -6.99
CA SER A 369 5.91 -14.31 -7.71
C SER A 369 6.21 -15.81 -7.72
N GLN A 370 5.17 -16.61 -8.00
CA GLN A 370 5.31 -18.05 -8.18
C GLN A 370 4.32 -18.58 -9.22
N TYR A 371 4.69 -19.65 -9.91
CA TYR A 371 3.81 -20.33 -10.87
C TYR A 371 2.49 -20.74 -10.23
N LYS A 372 1.38 -20.42 -10.88
CA LYS A 372 0.01 -20.65 -10.39
C LYS A 372 -0.33 -22.12 -10.14
N SER A 373 0.43 -23.04 -10.74
CA SER A 373 0.33 -24.49 -10.56
C SER A 373 0.95 -25.02 -9.26
N TYR A 374 1.67 -24.19 -8.49
CA TYR A 374 2.26 -24.59 -7.22
C TYR A 374 1.23 -24.54 -6.10
N ASN A 375 1.43 -25.33 -5.05
CA ASN A 375 0.59 -25.30 -3.86
C ASN A 375 1.16 -24.34 -2.83
N LEU A 376 0.46 -23.24 -2.55
CA LEU A 376 0.77 -22.29 -1.48
C LEU A 376 -0.43 -22.14 -0.54
N TYR A 377 -0.23 -21.52 0.62
CA TYR A 377 -1.32 -21.24 1.54
C TYR A 377 -2.15 -20.05 1.09
N MET A 378 -3.31 -19.88 1.69
CA MET A 378 -4.10 -18.67 1.52
C MET A 378 -4.86 -18.32 2.78
N ARG A 379 -5.32 -17.08 2.81
CA ARG A 379 -6.23 -16.56 3.82
C ARG A 379 -7.21 -15.65 3.11
N ALA A 380 -8.51 -15.90 3.28
CA ALA A 380 -9.51 -15.06 2.64
C ALA A 380 -9.61 -13.69 3.33
N VAL A 381 -9.97 -12.69 2.53
CA VAL A 381 -10.30 -11.34 2.97
C VAL A 381 -11.66 -10.97 2.42
N ARG A 382 -12.29 -9.99 3.05
CA ARG A 382 -13.45 -9.30 2.51
C ARG A 382 -13.48 -7.85 2.95
N ASN A 383 -14.28 -7.07 2.25
CA ASN A 383 -14.60 -5.72 2.68
C ASN A 383 -15.50 -5.77 3.91
N HIS A 384 -15.23 -4.97 4.94
CA HIS A 384 -16.08 -4.97 6.13
C HIS A 384 -17.48 -4.39 5.77
N PRO A 385 -18.59 -5.09 6.00
CA PRO A 385 -19.92 -4.71 5.49
C PRO A 385 -20.48 -3.42 6.11
N SER A 386 -19.90 -2.95 7.21
CA SER A 386 -20.21 -1.63 7.80
C SER A 386 -19.18 -0.54 7.46
N MET A 387 -18.27 -0.79 6.51
CA MET A 387 -17.32 0.21 6.03
C MET A 387 -18.08 1.41 5.50
N LYS A 388 -17.67 2.62 5.92
CA LYS A 388 -18.17 3.86 5.35
C LYS A 388 -17.03 4.78 4.94
N PHE A 389 -17.20 5.44 3.82
CA PHE A 389 -16.27 6.42 3.29
C PHE A 389 -16.85 7.83 3.30
N PHE A 390 -15.97 8.79 3.55
CA PHE A 390 -16.28 10.22 3.50
C PHE A 390 -16.18 10.72 2.06
N LEU A 391 -17.19 11.46 1.64
CA LEU A 391 -17.18 12.24 0.41
C LEU A 391 -17.26 13.72 0.80
N THR A 392 -16.21 14.48 0.46
CA THR A 392 -16.11 15.91 0.79
C THR A 392 -16.24 16.75 -0.48
N LEU A 393 -17.15 17.72 -0.46
CA LEU A 393 -17.37 18.65 -1.55
C LEU A 393 -16.85 20.05 -1.21
N SER A 394 -16.21 20.72 -2.17
CA SER A 394 -15.89 22.15 -2.10
C SER A 394 -16.67 22.94 -3.15
N MET A 395 -17.32 24.03 -2.75
CA MET A 395 -18.01 24.93 -3.67
C MET A 395 -17.03 26.03 -4.10
N LEU A 396 -16.75 26.15 -5.40
CA LEU A 396 -15.78 27.10 -5.97
C LEU A 396 -16.42 28.00 -7.02
N GLY A 397 -15.74 29.10 -7.35
CA GLY A 397 -16.12 30.04 -8.42
C GLY A 397 -16.83 31.31 -7.93
N SER A 398 -17.24 32.16 -8.87
CA SER A 398 -17.82 33.49 -8.61
C SER A 398 -19.35 33.51 -8.48
N GLY A 399 -20.01 32.41 -8.83
CA GLY A 399 -21.45 32.20 -8.77
C GLY A 399 -21.87 31.40 -7.54
N LEU A 400 -23.18 31.25 -7.36
CA LEU A 400 -23.81 30.48 -6.29
C LEU A 400 -24.53 29.25 -6.86
N GLY A 401 -24.67 28.22 -6.05
CA GLY A 401 -25.38 27.00 -6.40
C GLY A 401 -25.52 26.07 -5.19
N SER A 402 -26.12 24.92 -5.44
CA SER A 402 -26.26 23.82 -4.48
C SER A 402 -25.86 22.50 -5.13
N VAL A 403 -25.48 21.53 -4.32
CA VAL A 403 -25.18 20.17 -4.76
C VAL A 403 -25.85 19.18 -3.82
N ALA A 404 -26.59 18.23 -4.38
CA ALA A 404 -27.22 17.15 -3.63
C ALA A 404 -26.76 15.78 -4.12
N SER A 405 -26.75 14.78 -3.23
CA SER A 405 -26.39 13.39 -3.56
C SER A 405 -27.58 12.43 -3.61
N SER A 406 -27.44 11.36 -4.39
CA SER A 406 -28.27 10.15 -4.35
C SER A 406 -27.36 8.91 -4.26
N PRO A 407 -27.44 8.07 -3.21
CA PRO A 407 -28.31 8.20 -2.04
C PRO A 407 -28.12 9.51 -1.26
N ALA A 408 -29.14 9.91 -0.50
CA ALA A 408 -29.09 11.15 0.28
C ALA A 408 -27.96 11.10 1.31
N GLY A 409 -27.19 12.18 1.43
CA GLY A 409 -26.05 12.25 2.33
C GLY A 409 -25.20 13.52 2.19
N ILE A 410 -25.31 14.23 1.06
CA ILE A 410 -24.74 15.57 0.85
C ILE A 410 -25.87 16.50 0.39
N ASP A 411 -25.95 17.67 1.01
CA ASP A 411 -26.79 18.80 0.59
C ASP A 411 -26.03 20.12 0.86
N CYS A 412 -25.26 20.51 -0.14
CA CYS A 412 -24.39 21.68 -0.08
C CYS A 412 -25.18 22.99 -0.05
N GLY A 413 -25.43 23.42 1.17
CA GLY A 413 -25.88 24.75 1.59
C GLY A 413 -25.47 25.06 3.04
N SER A 414 -25.34 24.03 3.89
CA SER A 414 -24.83 24.13 5.27
C SER A 414 -23.80 23.05 5.64
N ASP A 415 -23.86 21.87 5.01
CA ASP A 415 -22.88 20.79 5.14
C ASP A 415 -22.55 20.23 3.76
N CYS A 416 -21.26 20.15 3.43
CA CYS A 416 -20.76 19.67 2.15
C CYS A 416 -20.01 18.36 2.25
N SER A 417 -20.26 17.59 3.31
CA SER A 417 -19.67 16.27 3.52
C SER A 417 -20.75 15.21 3.73
N GLY A 418 -20.48 13.99 3.28
CA GLY A 418 -21.39 12.86 3.43
C GLY A 418 -20.63 11.58 3.73
N THR A 419 -21.30 10.64 4.40
CA THR A 419 -20.73 9.34 4.76
C THR A 419 -21.57 8.23 4.15
N PHE A 420 -20.95 7.42 3.28
CA PHE A 420 -21.63 6.40 2.48
C PHE A 420 -21.01 5.03 2.70
N ASN A 421 -21.80 3.96 2.62
CA ASN A 421 -21.26 2.61 2.77
C ASN A 421 -20.31 2.26 1.61
N PHE A 422 -19.34 1.38 1.86
CA PHE A 422 -18.50 0.80 0.80
C PHE A 422 -19.35 0.27 -0.36
N GLY A 423 -18.88 0.47 -1.59
CA GLY A 423 -19.55 0.02 -2.81
C GLY A 423 -20.78 0.84 -3.20
N THR A 424 -21.19 1.83 -2.38
CA THR A 424 -22.32 2.71 -2.73
C THR A 424 -21.93 3.56 -3.93
N THR A 425 -22.71 3.50 -5.00
CA THR A 425 -22.62 4.47 -6.10
C THR A 425 -23.39 5.73 -5.71
N VAL A 426 -22.66 6.85 -5.55
CA VAL A 426 -23.18 8.17 -5.19
C VAL A 426 -23.22 9.05 -6.43
N THR A 427 -24.41 9.51 -6.81
CA THR A 427 -24.63 10.46 -7.89
C THR A 427 -24.85 11.86 -7.32
N LEU A 428 -24.02 12.82 -7.72
CA LEU A 428 -24.10 14.23 -7.35
C LEU A 428 -24.74 15.06 -8.47
N THR A 429 -25.69 15.89 -8.07
CA THR A 429 -26.43 16.81 -8.96
C THR A 429 -26.18 18.25 -8.53
N ALA A 430 -25.63 19.06 -9.43
CA ALA A 430 -25.40 20.49 -9.21
C ALA A 430 -26.56 21.32 -9.76
N THR A 431 -27.06 22.27 -8.96
CA THR A 431 -28.12 23.20 -9.35
C THR A 431 -27.64 24.63 -9.13
N ALA A 432 -27.49 25.40 -10.21
CA ALA A 432 -27.05 26.80 -10.14
C ALA A 432 -28.18 27.70 -9.62
N SER A 433 -27.84 28.65 -8.75
CA SER A 433 -28.79 29.67 -8.29
C SER A 433 -29.07 30.69 -9.41
N PRO A 434 -30.20 31.42 -9.37
CA PRO A 434 -30.48 32.49 -10.32
C PRO A 434 -29.31 33.47 -10.48
N GLY A 435 -28.94 33.77 -11.72
CA GLY A 435 -27.79 34.64 -12.04
C GLY A 435 -26.41 33.96 -11.95
N SER A 436 -26.36 32.64 -11.79
CA SER A 436 -25.14 31.83 -11.84
C SER A 436 -25.27 30.70 -12.87
N MET A 437 -24.14 30.12 -13.27
CA MET A 437 -24.06 28.95 -14.14
C MET A 437 -23.12 27.91 -13.54
N PHE A 438 -23.48 26.62 -13.65
CA PHE A 438 -22.60 25.53 -13.28
C PHE A 438 -21.54 25.34 -14.37
N SER A 439 -20.26 25.51 -14.01
CA SER A 439 -19.13 25.43 -14.92
C SER A 439 -18.49 24.03 -14.98
N GLY A 440 -18.72 23.19 -13.97
CA GLY A 440 -18.30 21.79 -13.97
C GLY A 440 -17.72 21.30 -12.64
N TRP A 441 -17.36 20.02 -12.63
CA TRP A 441 -16.71 19.32 -11.52
C TRP A 441 -15.19 19.31 -11.67
N SER A 442 -14.48 19.21 -10.55
CA SER A 442 -13.06 18.84 -10.49
C SER A 442 -12.77 17.92 -9.30
N GLY A 443 -11.68 17.16 -9.33
CA GLY A 443 -11.35 16.19 -8.28
C GLY A 443 -11.85 14.78 -8.63
N ALA A 444 -12.62 14.14 -7.75
CA ALA A 444 -13.18 12.80 -7.99
C ALA A 444 -14.12 12.69 -9.21
N CYS A 445 -14.59 13.83 -9.73
CA CYS A 445 -15.35 13.93 -10.98
C CYS A 445 -14.79 15.04 -11.87
N SER A 446 -15.12 14.99 -13.17
CA SER A 446 -14.76 16.02 -14.15
C SER A 446 -15.92 16.27 -15.13
N GLY A 447 -15.87 17.41 -15.83
CA GLY A 447 -16.89 17.80 -16.82
C GLY A 447 -18.12 18.49 -16.22
N SER A 448 -19.13 18.78 -17.04
CA SER A 448 -20.32 19.55 -16.66
C SER A 448 -21.61 18.71 -16.54
N GLY A 449 -21.53 17.40 -16.73
CA GLY A 449 -22.65 16.45 -16.60
C GLY A 449 -22.91 16.01 -15.15
N SER A 450 -23.75 14.98 -14.98
CA SER A 450 -23.93 14.32 -13.67
C SER A 450 -22.61 13.68 -13.21
N CYS A 451 -22.27 13.85 -11.94
CA CYS A 451 -21.08 13.25 -11.34
C CYS A 451 -21.48 11.96 -10.61
N THR A 452 -20.93 10.81 -11.03
CA THR A 452 -21.20 9.52 -10.39
C THR A 452 -19.90 8.98 -9.82
N ILE A 453 -19.92 8.66 -8.52
CA ILE A 453 -18.76 8.23 -7.75
C ILE A 453 -19.07 6.89 -7.11
N GLN A 454 -18.22 5.88 -7.29
CA GLN A 454 -18.28 4.67 -6.47
C GLN A 454 -17.52 4.93 -5.15
N MET A 455 -18.15 4.65 -4.02
CA MET A 455 -17.55 4.85 -2.69
C MET A 455 -16.70 3.64 -2.28
N ASP A 456 -15.46 3.64 -2.72
CA ASP A 456 -14.42 2.63 -2.41
C ASP A 456 -13.30 3.17 -1.49
N ARG A 457 -13.22 4.49 -1.33
CA ARG A 457 -12.25 5.24 -0.51
C ARG A 457 -12.81 6.59 -0.09
N HIS A 458 -12.10 7.29 0.79
CA HIS A 458 -12.36 8.70 1.07
C HIS A 458 -12.12 9.53 -0.19
N GLN A 459 -13.08 10.35 -0.58
CA GLN A 459 -13.03 11.09 -1.83
C GLN A 459 -13.33 12.56 -1.61
N ALA A 460 -12.74 13.39 -2.46
CA ALA A 460 -12.97 14.83 -2.47
C ALA A 460 -13.15 15.34 -3.90
N LEU A 461 -14.05 16.30 -4.06
CA LEU A 461 -14.29 16.97 -5.33
C LEU A 461 -14.75 18.41 -5.11
N SER A 462 -14.71 19.19 -6.18
CA SER A 462 -15.25 20.55 -6.19
C SER A 462 -16.33 20.71 -7.25
N ALA A 463 -17.33 21.53 -6.92
CA ALA A 463 -18.36 22.01 -7.84
C ALA A 463 -18.09 23.48 -8.14
N ILE A 464 -17.94 23.84 -9.41
CA ILE A 464 -17.58 25.20 -9.83
C ILE A 464 -18.83 25.91 -10.37
N PHE A 465 -19.22 27.01 -9.74
CA PHE A 465 -20.29 27.89 -10.20
C PHE A 465 -19.72 29.27 -10.52
N ASN A 466 -20.03 29.83 -11.69
CA ASN A 466 -19.60 31.17 -12.09
C ASN A 466 -20.78 32.07 -12.41
N LYS A 467 -20.60 33.38 -12.31
CA LYS A 467 -21.57 34.31 -12.90
C LYS A 467 -21.43 34.32 -14.43
N PRO A 468 -22.53 34.49 -15.18
CA PRO A 468 -22.44 34.76 -16.61
C PRO A 468 -21.53 35.97 -16.85
N ILE A 469 -20.66 35.88 -17.85
CA ILE A 469 -19.91 37.04 -18.31
C ILE A 469 -20.93 37.96 -18.99
N MET A 470 -21.34 39.01 -18.30
CA MET A 470 -22.09 40.10 -18.93
C MET A 470 -21.08 40.85 -19.81
N PRO A 471 -21.34 41.00 -21.13
CA PRO A 471 -20.51 41.86 -21.96
C PRO A 471 -20.40 43.22 -21.30
N SER A 472 -19.21 43.82 -21.30
CA SER A 472 -19.10 45.19 -20.81
C SER A 472 -20.00 46.09 -21.68
N ILE A 473 -20.53 47.18 -21.12
CA ILE A 473 -21.28 48.18 -21.88
C ILE A 473 -20.47 48.65 -23.12
N TYR A 474 -19.14 48.56 -23.05
CA TYR A 474 -18.23 48.88 -24.15
C TYR A 474 -18.29 47.90 -25.33
N GLU A 475 -18.55 46.61 -25.08
CA GLU A 475 -18.70 45.60 -26.15
C GLU A 475 -20.08 45.65 -26.79
N LEU A 476 -21.13 45.90 -25.99
CA LEU A 476 -22.50 46.07 -26.49
C LEU A 476 -22.69 47.36 -27.33
N LEU A 477 -21.81 48.35 -27.17
CA LEU A 477 -21.81 49.58 -27.97
C LEU A 477 -21.01 49.46 -29.28
N LEU A 478 -20.05 48.53 -29.37
CA LEU A 478 -19.25 48.31 -30.59
C LEU A 478 -20.01 47.51 -31.67
N ASP A 479 -20.99 46.70 -31.28
CA ASP A 479 -21.89 45.98 -32.20
C ASP A 479 -23.05 46.85 -32.75
N GLN A 480 -23.07 48.15 -32.44
CA GLN A 480 -24.08 49.11 -32.92
C GLN A 480 -23.55 50.20 -33.87
N GLU A 481 -22.31 50.10 -34.35
CA GLU A 481 -21.86 50.95 -35.46
C GLU A 481 -22.29 50.32 -36.82
N PRO A 482 -23.03 51.05 -37.67
CA PRO A 482 -23.65 50.53 -38.90
C PRO A 482 -22.68 50.27 -40.06
#